data_AF-A0A524ETB6-F1
#
_entry.id   AF-A0A524ETB6-F1
#
_cell.length_a   1.000
_cell.length_b   1.000
_cell.length_c   1.000
_cell.angle_alpha   90.00
_cell.angle_beta   90.00
_cell.angle_gamma   90.00
#
_symmetry.space_group_name_H-M   'P 1'
#
loop_
_entity.id
_entity.type
_entity.pdbx_description
1 polymer ?
#
loop_
_entity_poly.entity_id
_entity_poly.type
_entity_poly.pdbx_seq_one_letter_code
_entity_poly.pdbx_strand_id
1 'polypeptide(L)'
;MIIEDKVKVGKKGEILPKKTLRELSGIKPGDEVIIEAHPGELIIKKIYTMEELLDMPIISEGTAESVEKDIEEEVKKQIEMTNNEH
;
A
#
# COMPACT_ATOMS: atom_id res chain seq x y z
N MET A 1 -3.57 -9.49 -10.27
CA MET A 1 -2.57 -10.10 -11.18
C MET A 1 -1.20 -9.66 -10.71
N ILE A 2 -0.23 -10.57 -10.58
CA ILE A 2 1.15 -10.24 -10.23
C ILE A 2 1.97 -10.36 -11.51
N ILE A 3 2.82 -9.38 -11.79
CA ILE A 3 3.79 -9.41 -12.89
C ILE A 3 5.19 -9.20 -12.34
N GLU A 4 6.16 -9.88 -12.94
CA GLU A 4 7.56 -9.80 -12.58
C GLU A 4 8.40 -9.53 -13.83
N ASP A 5 9.49 -8.78 -13.68
CA ASP A 5 10.54 -8.68 -14.69
C ASP A 5 11.90 -8.80 -14.03
N LYS A 6 12.83 -9.41 -14.76
CA LYS A 6 14.25 -9.36 -14.42
C LYS A 6 14.86 -8.09 -14.98
N VAL A 7 15.38 -7.24 -14.09
CA VAL A 7 16.12 -6.01 -14.44
C VAL A 7 17.54 -6.09 -13.90
N LYS A 8 18.49 -5.47 -14.60
CA LYS A 8 19.85 -5.28 -14.09
C LYS A 8 19.88 -3.98 -13.28
N VAL A 9 20.54 -4.04 -12.13
CA VAL A 9 20.85 -2.85 -11.33
C VAL A 9 21.83 -1.99 -12.10
N GLY A 10 21.54 -0.70 -12.19
CA GLY A 10 22.40 0.28 -12.85
C GLY A 10 23.66 0.59 -12.05
N LYS A 11 24.55 1.41 -12.63
CA LYS A 11 25.90 1.62 -12.08
C LYS A 11 25.90 2.35 -10.74
N LYS A 12 24.86 3.11 -10.43
CA LYS A 12 24.69 3.85 -9.18
C LYS A 12 23.70 3.17 -8.23
N GLY A 13 23.33 1.91 -8.50
CA GLY A 13 22.34 1.19 -7.70
C GLY A 13 20.89 1.44 -8.15
N GLU A 14 20.67 2.12 -9.26
CA GLU A 14 19.33 2.41 -9.77
C GLU A 14 18.63 1.14 -10.29
N ILE A 15 17.37 0.95 -9.88
CA ILE A 15 16.50 -0.11 -10.40
C ILE A 15 15.43 0.59 -11.25
N LEU A 16 15.43 0.30 -12.55
CA LEU A 16 14.51 0.93 -13.49
C LEU A 16 13.37 -0.05 -13.84
N PRO A 17 12.21 0.02 -13.17
CA PRO A 17 11.08 -0.87 -13.47
C PRO A 17 10.60 -0.62 -14.91
N LYS A 18 10.22 -1.66 -15.65
CA LYS A 18 9.67 -1.50 -17.00
C LYS A 18 8.31 -0.81 -16.97
N LYS A 19 7.88 -0.30 -18.13
CA LYS A 19 6.61 0.43 -18.28
C LYS A 19 5.42 -0.36 -17.73
N THR A 20 5.33 -1.65 -18.07
CA THR A 20 4.27 -2.55 -17.62
C THR A 20 4.18 -2.67 -16.10
N LEU A 21 5.33 -2.83 -15.41
CA LEU A 21 5.40 -2.85 -13.94
C LEU A 21 4.93 -1.54 -13.34
N ARG A 22 5.43 -0.40 -13.84
CA ARG A 22 5.04 0.92 -13.33
C ARG A 22 3.55 1.19 -13.48
N GLU A 23 2.98 0.85 -14.65
CA GLU A 23 1.56 1.05 -14.94
C GLU A 23 0.67 0.19 -14.03
N LEU A 24 1.02 -1.09 -13.83
CA LEU A 24 0.29 -1.96 -12.90
C LEU A 24 0.41 -1.48 -11.45
N SER A 25 1.59 -1.00 -11.04
CA SER A 25 1.80 -0.44 -9.69
C SER A 25 1.24 0.97 -9.51
N GLY A 26 0.69 1.59 -10.57
CA GLY A 26 0.11 2.93 -10.52
C GLY A 26 1.14 4.06 -10.35
N ILE A 27 2.44 3.79 -10.50
CA ILE A 27 3.53 4.76 -10.28
C ILE A 27 3.78 5.54 -11.59
N LYS A 28 3.63 6.86 -11.51
CA LYS A 28 3.83 7.79 -12.63
C LYS A 28 5.14 8.59 -12.45
N PRO A 29 5.71 9.13 -13.54
CA PRO A 29 6.85 10.05 -13.44
C PRO A 29 6.48 11.26 -12.56
N GLY A 30 7.28 11.51 -11.52
CA GLY A 30 7.05 12.61 -10.57
C GLY A 30 6.38 12.19 -9.27
N ASP A 31 5.85 10.97 -9.18
CA ASP A 31 5.29 10.44 -7.94
C ASP A 31 6.38 10.25 -6.88
N GLU A 32 6.05 10.57 -5.63
CA GLU A 32 6.82 10.14 -4.47
C GLU A 32 6.42 8.71 -4.07
N VAL A 33 7.41 7.92 -3.65
CA VAL A 33 7.21 6.53 -3.22
C VAL A 33 7.93 6.27 -1.91
N ILE A 34 7.37 5.38 -1.11
CA ILE A 34 8.03 4.81 0.07
C ILE A 34 8.75 3.54 -0.36
N ILE A 35 10.01 3.40 0.03
CA ILE A 35 10.80 2.18 -0.21
C ILE A 35 11.15 1.58 1.15
N GLU A 36 10.63 0.38 1.41
CA GLU A 36 10.92 -0.41 2.61
C GLU A 36 11.93 -1.51 2.26
N ALA A 37 12.93 -1.68 3.10
CA ALA A 37 13.95 -2.71 2.93
C ALA A 37 13.76 -3.84 3.93
N HIS A 38 13.70 -5.06 3.41
CA HIS A 38 13.74 -6.31 4.15
C HIS A 38 14.96 -7.13 3.72
N PRO A 39 15.41 -8.12 4.52
CA PRO A 39 16.50 -9.00 4.10
C PRO A 39 16.18 -9.69 2.76
N GLY A 40 16.85 -9.27 1.70
CA GLY A 40 16.69 -9.82 0.34
C GLY A 40 15.55 -9.21 -0.49
N GLU A 41 14.80 -8.23 0.02
CA GLU A 41 13.63 -7.67 -0.66
C GLU A 41 13.52 -6.15 -0.48
N LEU A 42 13.04 -5.47 -1.51
CA LEU A 42 12.62 -4.07 -1.48
C LEU A 42 11.14 -3.99 -1.84
N ILE A 43 10.34 -3.39 -0.95
CA ILE A 43 8.92 -3.13 -1.18
C ILE A 43 8.76 -1.65 -1.52
N ILE A 44 8.23 -1.35 -2.70
CA ILE A 44 7.99 0.01 -3.18
C ILE A 44 6.50 0.30 -3.12
N LYS A 45 6.09 1.30 -2.33
CA LYS A 45 4.69 1.71 -2.15
C LYS A 45 4.49 3.10 -2.71
N LYS A 46 3.46 3.26 -3.55
CA LYS A 46 3.03 4.58 -4.04
C LYS A 46 2.47 5.41 -2.87
N ILE A 47 2.87 6.67 -2.79
CA ILE A 47 2.18 7.68 -1.98
C ILE A 47 1.11 8.32 -2.87
N TYR A 48 -0.15 8.24 -2.45
CA TYR A 48 -1.24 8.86 -3.18
C TYR A 48 -1.39 10.32 -2.80
N THR A 49 -1.72 11.15 -3.77
CA THR A 49 -2.11 12.54 -3.54
C THR A 49 -3.52 12.62 -2.94
N MET A 50 -3.87 13.75 -2.32
CA MET A 50 -5.23 13.98 -1.80
C MET A 50 -6.30 13.86 -2.89
N GLU A 51 -6.01 14.36 -4.10
CA GLU A 51 -6.92 14.28 -5.25
C GLU A 51 -7.13 12.82 -5.68
N GLU A 52 -6.05 12.04 -5.80
CA GLU A 52 -6.13 10.61 -6.11
C GLU A 52 -6.91 9.84 -5.04
N LEU A 53 -6.75 10.17 -3.75
CA LEU A 53 -7.48 9.53 -2.65
C LEU A 53 -8.98 9.82 -2.71
N LEU A 54 -9.38 11.03 -3.09
CA LEU A 54 -10.79 11.42 -3.22
C LEU A 54 -11.46 10.78 -4.44
N ASP A 55 -10.70 10.51 -5.49
CA ASP A 55 -11.19 9.82 -6.71
C ASP A 55 -11.27 8.29 -6.54
N MET A 56 -10.69 7.72 -5.47
CA MET A 56 -10.79 6.29 -5.21
C MET A 56 -12.23 5.89 -4.88
N PRO A 57 -12.63 4.66 -5.20
CA PRO A 57 -13.92 4.13 -4.79
C PRO A 57 -14.10 4.28 -3.29
N ILE A 58 -15.25 4.83 -2.88
CA ILE A 58 -15.64 4.91 -1.47
C ILE A 58 -15.73 3.48 -0.94
N ILE A 59 -14.81 3.12 -0.05
CA ILE A 59 -14.75 1.79 0.58
C ILE A 59 -15.69 1.68 1.79
N SER A 60 -16.16 2.81 2.32
CA SER A 60 -17.10 2.88 3.43
C SER A 60 -17.80 4.23 3.48
N GLU A 61 -19.08 4.25 3.85
CA GLU A 61 -19.88 5.46 4.07
C GLU A 61 -20.07 5.68 5.57
N GLY A 62 -19.73 6.87 6.08
CA GLY A 62 -19.85 7.17 7.51
C GLY A 62 -19.44 8.60 7.88
N THR A 63 -19.73 9.00 9.11
CA THR A 63 -19.11 10.19 9.73
C THR A 63 -17.76 9.80 10.34
N ALA A 64 -16.87 10.76 10.60
CA ALA A 64 -15.62 10.46 11.30
C ALA A 64 -15.87 9.69 12.61
N GLU A 65 -16.89 10.11 13.36
CA GLU A 65 -17.32 9.45 14.60
C GLU A 65 -17.83 8.01 14.39
N SER A 66 -18.57 7.75 13.31
CA SER A 66 -19.03 6.38 13.03
C SER A 66 -17.87 5.47 12.62
N VAL A 67 -16.93 5.97 11.81
CA VAL A 67 -15.74 5.23 11.39
C VAL A 67 -14.82 4.92 12.58
N GLU A 68 -14.60 5.89 13.47
CA GLU A 68 -13.84 5.68 14.71
C GLU A 68 -14.48 4.59 15.58
N LYS A 69 -15.80 4.63 15.73
CA LYS A 69 -16.54 3.62 16.50
C LYS A 69 -16.43 2.23 15.89
N ASP A 70 -16.55 2.10 14.56
CA ASP A 70 -16.42 0.84 13.86
C ASP A 70 -15.01 0.24 14.04
N ILE A 71 -13.97 1.08 14.01
CA ILE A 71 -12.58 0.66 14.27
C ILE A 71 -12.42 0.15 15.71
N GLU A 72 -12.95 0.88 16.70
CA GLU A 72 -12.88 0.47 18.10
C GLU A 72 -13.58 -0.86 18.37
N GLU A 73 -14.75 -1.08 17.79
CA GLU A 73 -15.50 -2.33 17.93
C GLU A 73 -14.76 -3.50 17.30
N GLU A 74 -14.13 -3.32 16.14
CA GLU A 74 -13.36 -4.36 15.47
C GLU A 74 -12.09 -4.74 16.26
N VAL A 75 -11.39 -3.75 16.84
CA VAL A 75 -10.24 -3.99 17.72
C VAL A 75 -10.64 -4.80 18.95
N LYS A 76 -11.79 -4.48 19.57
CA LYS A 76 -12.31 -5.26 20.71
C LYS A 76 -12.57 -6.72 20.33
N LYS A 77 -13.22 -6.98 19.19
CA LYS A 77 -13.47 -8.34 18.71
C LYS A 77 -12.19 -9.12 18.49
N GLN A 78 -11.16 -8.50 17.90
CA GLN A 78 -9.86 -9.15 17.69
C GLN A 78 -9.17 -9.51 19.00
N ILE A 79 -9.24 -8.62 20.01
CA ILE A 79 -8.72 -8.89 21.36
C ILE A 79 -9.47 -10.06 22.01
N GLU A 80 -10.81 -10.07 21.93
CA GLU A 80 -11.63 -11.15 22.48
C GLU A 80 -11.35 -12.49 21.79
N MET A 81 -11.21 -12.50 20.46
CA MET A 81 -10.83 -13.71 19.71
C MET A 81 -9.46 -14.23 20.16
N THR A 82 -8.46 -13.36 20.26
CA THR A 82 -7.11 -13.74 20.69
C THR A 82 -7.11 -14.30 22.12
N ASN A 83 -7.90 -13.71 23.02
CA ASN A 83 -7.97 -14.15 24.41
C ASN A 83 -8.80 -15.44 24.61
N ASN A 84 -9.71 -15.75 23.68
CA ASN A 84 -10.53 -16.97 23.72
C ASN A 84 -9.86 -18.18 23.02
N GLU A 85 -8.78 -17.95 22.26
CA GLU A 85 -7.95 -19.01 21.65
C GLU A 85 -6.79 -19.48 22.56
N HIS A 86 -6.70 -18.97 23.79
CA HIS A 86 -5.74 -19.35 24.83
C HIS A 86 -6.44 -19.87 26.09
#